data_AF-A0A932RSN6-F1
#
_entry.id   AF-A0A932RSN6-F1
#
_cell.length_a   1.000
_cell.length_b   1.000
_cell.length_c   1.000
_cell.angle_alpha   90.00
_cell.angle_beta   90.00
_cell.angle_gamma   90.00
#
_symmetry.space_group_name_H-M   'P 1'
#
loop_
_entity.id
_entity.type
_entity.pdbx_description
1 polymer ?
#
loop_
_entity_poly.entity_id
_entity_poly.type
_entity_poly.pdbx_seq_one_letter_code
_entity_poly.pdbx_strand_id
1 'polypeptide(L)'
;MTAKNAARDLLVLAELAKRVKAADIVVRQRYAEATDAGDRSVWAVGPDRTQVGVVQQVAGSVRARVSDPRALMAWVRTHRPDEIVAEPTIRASYLTVLLEAAKAAGESVDPATGEPGVPGIVVDTGPPSVRVVPAKGCAALIDEEFRAGRLAVPASVLPTDPVPAVDAEPADPNPPTA
;
A
#
# COMPACT_ATOMS: atom_id res chain seq x y z
N MET A 1 4.13 -35.55 -6.77
CA MET A 1 4.35 -34.71 -5.57
C MET A 1 3.73 -35.42 -4.37
N THR A 2 4.41 -35.53 -3.23
CA THR A 2 3.86 -36.19 -2.03
C THR A 2 3.21 -35.16 -1.09
N ALA A 3 2.29 -35.60 -0.23
CA ALA A 3 1.67 -34.72 0.77
C ALA A 3 2.71 -34.10 1.73
N LYS A 4 3.79 -34.85 2.07
CA LYS A 4 4.91 -34.35 2.89
C LYS A 4 5.67 -33.20 2.20
N ASN A 5 5.87 -33.28 0.88
CA ASN A 5 6.51 -32.21 0.12
C ASN A 5 5.58 -30.98 0.05
N ALA A 6 4.29 -31.18 -0.27
CA ALA A 6 3.33 -30.07 -0.28
C ALA A 6 3.20 -29.36 1.08
N ALA A 7 3.23 -30.10 2.20
CA ALA A 7 3.23 -29.52 3.54
C ALA A 7 4.50 -28.71 3.84
N ARG A 8 5.68 -29.21 3.43
CA ARG A 8 6.94 -28.45 3.50
C ARG A 8 6.83 -27.15 2.70
N ASP A 9 6.37 -27.23 1.46
CA ASP A 9 6.31 -26.09 0.54
C ASP A 9 5.32 -25.02 1.06
N LEU A 10 4.17 -25.43 1.61
CA LEU A 10 3.21 -24.52 2.27
C LEU A 10 3.81 -23.83 3.50
N LEU A 11 4.59 -24.53 4.33
CA LEU A 11 5.26 -23.93 5.49
C LEU A 11 6.33 -22.91 5.06
N VAL A 12 7.13 -23.24 4.03
CA VAL A 12 8.12 -22.33 3.44
C VAL A 12 7.45 -21.08 2.86
N LEU A 13 6.37 -21.25 2.09
CA LEU A 13 5.61 -20.13 1.52
C LEU A 13 4.97 -19.25 2.61
N ALA A 14 4.40 -19.84 3.66
CA ALA A 14 3.82 -19.09 4.77
C ALA A 14 4.86 -18.26 5.53
N GLU A 15 6.07 -18.79 5.74
CA GLU A 15 7.15 -18.08 6.39
C GLU A 15 7.75 -16.98 5.49
N LEU A 16 7.99 -17.27 4.21
CA LEU A 16 8.43 -16.27 3.24
C LEU A 16 7.40 -15.13 3.10
N ALA A 17 6.09 -15.43 3.09
CA ALA A 17 5.04 -14.41 3.03
C ALA A 17 5.07 -13.46 4.23
N LYS A 18 5.34 -13.95 5.46
CA LYS A 18 5.55 -13.08 6.63
C LYS A 18 6.75 -12.17 6.46
N ARG A 19 7.88 -12.72 6.00
CA ARG A 19 9.14 -11.96 5.81
C ARG A 19 9.01 -10.91 4.71
N VAL A 20 8.40 -11.26 3.58
CA VAL A 20 8.07 -10.32 2.51
C VAL A 20 7.16 -9.21 3.03
N LYS A 21 6.14 -9.52 3.84
CA LYS A 21 5.27 -8.50 4.46
C LYS A 21 6.02 -7.58 5.43
N ALA A 22 6.94 -8.11 6.23
CA ALA A 22 7.78 -7.30 7.12
C ALA A 22 8.76 -6.41 6.35
N ALA A 23 9.43 -6.96 5.33
CA ALA A 23 10.33 -6.24 4.45
C ALA A 23 9.63 -5.13 3.66
N ASP A 24 8.41 -5.40 3.16
CA ASP A 24 7.56 -4.44 2.46
C ASP A 24 7.27 -3.21 3.32
N ILE A 25 6.93 -3.38 4.60
CA ILE A 25 6.75 -2.25 5.55
C ILE A 25 8.03 -1.41 5.67
N VAL A 26 9.19 -2.04 5.89
CA VAL A 26 10.47 -1.34 6.08
C VAL A 26 10.91 -0.61 4.79
N VAL A 27 10.76 -1.24 3.62
CA VAL A 27 11.13 -0.64 2.33
C VAL A 27 10.21 0.54 2.01
N ARG A 28 8.90 0.45 2.30
CA ARG A 28 7.96 1.56 2.13
C ARG A 28 8.28 2.74 3.04
N GLN A 29 8.63 2.48 4.29
CA GLN A 29 9.03 3.53 5.22
C GLN A 29 10.29 4.24 4.73
N ARG A 30 11.34 3.50 4.35
CA ARG A 30 12.57 4.08 3.80
C ARG A 30 12.34 4.88 2.52
N TYR A 31 11.44 4.43 1.65
CA TYR A 31 11.04 5.20 0.47
C TYR A 31 10.36 6.51 0.91
N ALA A 32 9.41 6.45 1.85
CA ALA A 32 8.69 7.60 2.36
C ALA A 32 9.57 8.62 3.12
N GLU A 33 10.67 8.17 3.73
CA GLU A 33 11.68 9.00 4.38
C GLU A 33 12.67 9.65 3.38
N ALA A 34 12.74 9.13 2.14
CA ALA A 34 13.72 9.53 1.13
C ALA A 34 13.13 10.29 -0.07
N THR A 35 11.80 10.49 -0.11
CA THR A 35 11.11 11.24 -1.16
C THR A 35 10.04 12.18 -0.61
N ASP A 36 9.71 13.23 -1.35
CA ASP A 36 8.70 14.23 -0.99
C ASP A 36 7.31 13.88 -1.53
N ALA A 37 6.27 14.56 -1.04
CA ALA A 37 4.91 14.40 -1.53
C ALA A 37 4.79 14.84 -3.00
N GLY A 38 4.47 13.89 -3.88
CA GLY A 38 4.41 14.07 -5.34
C GLY A 38 5.49 13.30 -6.10
N ASP A 39 6.60 12.94 -5.44
CA ASP A 39 7.77 12.34 -6.08
C ASP A 39 7.49 10.99 -6.73
N ARG A 40 8.15 10.76 -7.87
CA ARG A 40 7.96 9.59 -8.72
C ARG A 40 9.30 8.98 -9.13
N SER A 41 9.58 7.79 -8.60
CA SER A 41 10.74 6.97 -8.99
C SER A 41 10.34 5.99 -10.10
N VAL A 42 11.04 6.02 -11.23
CA VAL A 42 10.90 5.03 -12.32
C VAL A 42 11.95 3.94 -12.14
N TRP A 43 11.54 2.67 -12.18
CA TRP A 43 12.47 1.54 -12.17
C TRP A 43 12.50 0.82 -13.53
N ALA A 44 13.71 0.57 -14.01
CA ALA A 44 14.01 -0.04 -15.29
C ALA A 44 15.13 -1.08 -15.13
N VAL A 45 15.11 -2.11 -15.97
CA VAL A 45 16.09 -3.22 -15.99
C VAL A 45 16.59 -3.46 -17.41
N GLY A 46 17.61 -4.32 -17.56
CA GLY A 46 18.18 -4.67 -18.86
C GLY A 46 19.12 -3.60 -19.45
N PRO A 47 19.90 -3.96 -20.49
CA PRO A 47 20.83 -3.03 -21.16
C PRO A 47 20.11 -1.95 -21.98
N ASP A 48 18.86 -2.22 -22.36
CA ASP A 48 17.92 -1.33 -23.06
C ASP A 48 17.15 -0.38 -22.12
N ARG A 49 17.29 -0.56 -20.80
CA ARG A 49 16.54 0.15 -19.75
C ARG A 49 15.01 0.02 -19.94
N THR A 50 14.52 -1.18 -20.26
CA THR A 50 13.08 -1.45 -20.27
C THR A 50 12.46 -1.15 -18.90
N GLN A 51 11.45 -0.28 -18.89
CA GLN A 51 10.76 0.16 -17.68
C GLN A 51 9.86 -0.96 -17.11
N VAL A 52 10.12 -1.36 -15.87
CA VAL A 52 9.38 -2.44 -15.18
C VAL A 52 8.24 -1.89 -14.31
N GLY A 53 8.42 -0.69 -13.75
CA GLY A 53 7.44 -0.13 -12.84
C GLY A 53 7.74 1.29 -12.38
N VAL A 54 6.90 1.77 -11.48
CA VAL A 54 6.98 3.10 -10.87
C VAL A 54 6.59 2.97 -9.40
N VAL A 55 7.34 3.66 -8.54
CA VAL A 55 6.95 3.94 -7.15
C VAL A 55 6.67 5.45 -7.07
N GLN A 56 5.60 5.83 -6.38
CA GLN A 56 5.22 7.23 -6.21
C GLN A 56 4.82 7.49 -4.76
N GLN A 57 5.28 8.60 -4.20
CA GLN A 57 4.80 9.11 -2.92
C GLN A 57 3.59 10.00 -3.19
N VAL A 58 2.40 9.42 -3.09
CA VAL A 58 1.15 10.14 -3.35
C VAL A 58 0.94 11.18 -2.24
N ALA A 59 0.74 12.45 -2.61
CA ALA A 59 0.29 13.47 -1.68
C ALA A 59 -0.99 12.99 -0.98
N GLY A 60 -1.09 13.23 0.33
CA GLY A 60 -2.09 12.54 1.14
C GLY A 60 -3.53 12.78 0.67
N SER A 61 -4.35 11.74 0.72
CA SER A 61 -5.68 11.78 0.11
C SER A 61 -6.67 12.49 0.99
N VAL A 62 -7.43 13.39 0.42
CA VAL A 62 -8.33 14.26 1.12
C VAL A 62 -9.68 13.57 1.52
N ARG A 63 -10.06 13.57 2.82
CA ARG A 63 -11.12 12.76 3.49
C ARG A 63 -11.82 13.34 4.78
N ALA A 64 -12.14 14.64 4.89
CA ALA A 64 -12.47 15.26 6.19
C ALA A 64 -13.95 15.17 6.64
N ARG A 65 -14.28 15.74 7.82
CA ARG A 65 -15.51 15.41 8.57
C ARG A 65 -16.04 16.51 9.50
N VAL A 66 -17.36 16.51 9.71
CA VAL A 66 -18.01 17.27 10.79
C VAL A 66 -17.61 16.65 12.14
N SER A 67 -16.89 17.41 12.97
CA SER A 67 -16.38 16.97 14.27
C SER A 67 -17.43 17.07 15.39
N ASP A 68 -18.23 18.14 15.40
CA ASP A 68 -19.39 18.32 16.27
C ASP A 68 -20.58 18.88 15.45
N PRO A 69 -21.55 18.03 15.04
CA PRO A 69 -22.73 18.46 14.32
C PRO A 69 -23.64 19.43 15.10
N ARG A 70 -23.62 19.40 16.44
CA ARG A 70 -24.45 20.28 17.28
C ARG A 70 -23.84 21.65 17.41
N ALA A 71 -22.54 21.75 17.62
CA ALA A 71 -21.82 23.03 17.61
C ALA A 71 -21.92 23.70 16.23
N LEU A 72 -21.77 22.93 15.14
CA LEU A 72 -21.95 23.44 13.78
C LEU A 72 -23.39 23.95 13.55
N MET A 73 -24.41 23.16 13.90
CA MET A 73 -25.82 23.58 13.78
C MET A 73 -26.14 24.81 14.64
N ALA A 74 -25.57 24.92 15.84
CA ALA A 74 -25.74 26.11 16.70
C ALA A 74 -25.04 27.36 16.12
N TRP A 75 -23.87 27.20 15.51
CA TRP A 75 -23.17 28.27 14.82
C TRP A 75 -23.96 28.75 13.59
N VAL A 76 -24.46 27.83 12.75
CA VAL A 76 -25.31 28.14 11.60
C VAL A 76 -26.60 28.83 12.05
N ARG A 77 -27.26 28.39 13.15
CA ARG A 77 -28.44 29.08 13.74
C ARG A 77 -28.20 30.54 14.07
N THR A 78 -26.98 30.91 14.43
CA THR A 78 -26.63 32.27 14.83
C THR A 78 -26.20 33.13 13.64
N HIS A 79 -25.44 32.57 12.70
CA HIS A 79 -24.78 33.34 11.64
C HIS A 79 -25.48 33.25 10.28
N ARG A 80 -26.25 32.18 10.05
CA ARG A 80 -26.96 31.85 8.81
C ARG A 80 -28.26 31.08 9.09
N PRO A 81 -29.20 31.62 9.90
CA PRO A 81 -30.44 30.93 10.29
C PRO A 81 -31.35 30.57 9.10
N ASP A 82 -31.19 31.27 7.99
CA ASP A 82 -31.83 31.07 6.69
C ASP A 82 -31.36 29.80 5.96
N GLU A 83 -30.15 29.31 6.25
CA GLU A 83 -29.62 28.03 5.75
C GLU A 83 -30.18 26.82 6.53
N ILE A 84 -31.12 27.03 7.46
CA ILE A 84 -31.73 25.97 8.28
C ILE A 84 -33.13 25.67 7.78
N VAL A 85 -33.17 24.82 6.78
CA VAL A 85 -34.39 24.30 6.19
C VAL A 85 -34.82 23.02 6.93
N ALA A 86 -36.12 22.75 7.01
CA ALA A 86 -36.65 21.46 7.47
C ALA A 86 -36.60 20.46 6.29
N GLU A 87 -35.51 19.70 6.17
CA GLU A 87 -35.11 19.20 4.85
C GLU A 87 -35.58 17.80 4.40
N PRO A 88 -36.08 17.68 3.15
CA PRO A 88 -35.92 16.48 2.32
C PRO A 88 -34.45 15.98 2.20
N THR A 89 -34.30 14.67 2.01
CA THR A 89 -33.00 13.98 1.94
C THR A 89 -32.35 14.00 0.54
N ILE A 90 -31.02 14.17 0.50
CA ILE A 90 -30.19 14.05 -0.71
C ILE A 90 -30.22 12.61 -1.24
N ARG A 91 -30.46 12.42 -2.55
CA ARG A 91 -30.34 11.10 -3.18
C ARG A 91 -28.89 10.64 -3.20
N ALA A 92 -28.64 9.43 -2.69
CA ALA A 92 -27.30 8.85 -2.55
C ALA A 92 -26.46 8.86 -3.84
N SER A 93 -27.09 8.68 -5.01
CA SER A 93 -26.40 8.73 -6.31
C SER A 93 -25.77 10.10 -6.62
N TYR A 94 -26.39 11.20 -6.20
CA TYR A 94 -25.84 12.55 -6.38
C TYR A 94 -24.69 12.82 -5.43
N LEU A 95 -24.79 12.32 -4.18
CA LEU A 95 -23.72 12.41 -3.20
C LEU A 95 -22.44 11.70 -3.68
N THR A 96 -22.55 10.57 -4.37
CA THR A 96 -21.39 9.87 -4.98
C THR A 96 -20.69 10.72 -6.04
N VAL A 97 -21.44 11.43 -6.88
CA VAL A 97 -20.87 12.30 -7.94
C VAL A 97 -20.10 13.47 -7.32
N LEU A 98 -20.70 14.12 -6.31
CA LEU A 98 -20.08 15.21 -5.55
C LEU A 98 -18.77 14.78 -4.86
N LEU A 99 -18.75 13.61 -4.24
CA LEU A 99 -17.55 13.09 -3.56
C LEU A 99 -16.43 12.72 -4.52
N GLU A 100 -16.72 12.16 -5.70
CA GLU A 100 -15.69 11.87 -6.71
C GLU A 100 -15.16 13.16 -7.38
N ALA A 101 -15.99 14.20 -7.55
CA ALA A 101 -15.54 15.51 -8.02
C ALA A 101 -14.58 16.18 -7.04
N ALA A 102 -14.95 16.25 -5.75
CA ALA A 102 -14.08 16.79 -4.70
C ALA A 102 -12.74 16.03 -4.59
N LYS A 103 -12.78 14.71 -4.73
CA LYS A 103 -11.60 13.84 -4.73
C LYS A 103 -10.70 14.04 -5.96
N ALA A 104 -11.27 14.42 -7.11
CA ALA A 104 -10.51 14.70 -8.33
C ALA A 104 -9.84 16.09 -8.29
N ALA A 105 -10.49 17.09 -7.68
CA ALA A 105 -9.93 18.43 -7.50
C ALA A 105 -8.91 18.53 -6.35
N GLY A 106 -8.99 17.64 -5.35
CA GLY A 106 -8.16 17.73 -4.14
C GLY A 106 -8.74 18.68 -3.08
N GLU A 107 -9.82 19.39 -3.41
CA GLU A 107 -10.63 20.22 -2.52
C GLU A 107 -12.12 20.02 -2.85
N SER A 108 -13.01 20.52 -2.01
CA SER A 108 -14.46 20.33 -2.23
C SER A 108 -14.87 21.16 -3.46
N VAL A 109 -15.46 20.57 -4.50
CA VAL A 109 -15.89 21.32 -5.71
C VAL A 109 -17.27 20.90 -6.20
N ASP A 110 -17.99 21.84 -6.81
CA ASP A 110 -19.26 21.57 -7.49
C ASP A 110 -19.00 20.88 -8.85
N PRO A 111 -19.59 19.70 -9.13
CA PRO A 111 -19.37 18.96 -10.37
C PRO A 111 -19.97 19.61 -11.63
N ALA A 112 -20.90 20.55 -11.49
CA ALA A 112 -21.60 21.22 -12.58
C ALA A 112 -20.98 22.58 -12.94
N THR A 113 -20.48 23.34 -11.96
CA THR A 113 -19.86 24.66 -12.18
C THR A 113 -18.34 24.67 -12.05
N GLY A 114 -17.76 23.71 -11.33
CA GLY A 114 -16.34 23.68 -10.99
C GLY A 114 -15.93 24.63 -9.85
N GLU A 115 -16.88 25.29 -9.19
CA GLU A 115 -16.57 26.20 -8.09
C GLU A 115 -16.13 25.44 -6.82
N PRO A 116 -15.03 25.86 -6.15
CA PRO A 116 -14.57 25.23 -4.93
C PRO A 116 -15.36 25.67 -3.69
N GLY A 117 -15.33 24.85 -2.65
CA GLY A 117 -15.91 25.10 -1.34
C GLY A 117 -17.30 24.53 -1.08
N VAL A 118 -17.73 23.43 -1.74
CA VAL A 118 -19.07 22.84 -1.48
C VAL A 118 -19.23 22.50 0.01
N PRO A 119 -20.20 23.09 0.74
CA PRO A 119 -20.33 22.91 2.19
C PRO A 119 -20.65 21.48 2.60
N GLY A 120 -20.17 21.07 3.78
CA GLY A 120 -20.46 19.76 4.37
C GLY A 120 -19.68 18.58 3.78
N ILE A 121 -19.17 18.70 2.55
CA ILE A 121 -18.10 17.84 2.01
C ILE A 121 -16.78 18.49 2.39
N VAL A 122 -15.89 17.70 2.97
CA VAL A 122 -14.60 18.19 3.42
C VAL A 122 -13.52 17.15 3.14
N VAL A 123 -12.28 17.61 3.02
CA VAL A 123 -11.23 16.89 2.33
C VAL A 123 -9.90 17.05 3.16
N ASP A 124 -9.59 16.06 4.03
CA ASP A 124 -8.45 15.89 4.99
C ASP A 124 -7.37 14.96 4.43
N THR A 125 -6.13 15.44 4.24
CA THR A 125 -5.00 14.70 3.65
C THR A 125 -4.50 13.54 4.54
N GLY A 126 -5.06 12.35 4.35
CA GLY A 126 -4.58 11.11 4.99
C GLY A 126 -3.18 10.74 4.49
N PRO A 127 -2.26 10.27 5.36
CA PRO A 127 -0.81 10.27 5.12
C PRO A 127 -0.39 9.56 3.83
N PRO A 128 0.73 10.00 3.20
CA PRO A 128 1.25 9.38 1.99
C PRO A 128 1.39 7.88 2.16
N SER A 129 0.83 7.12 1.20
CA SER A 129 0.89 5.67 1.20
C SER A 129 1.53 5.18 -0.08
N VAL A 130 2.47 4.25 0.06
CA VAL A 130 3.10 3.63 -1.11
C VAL A 130 2.07 2.75 -1.82
N ARG A 131 2.00 2.84 -3.15
CA ARG A 131 1.17 1.98 -3.99
C ARG A 131 2.05 1.27 -5.00
N VAL A 132 1.98 -0.06 -5.03
CA VAL A 132 2.68 -0.88 -6.02
C VAL A 132 1.70 -1.22 -7.14
N VAL A 133 2.04 -0.85 -8.37
CA VAL A 133 1.24 -1.15 -9.57
C VAL A 133 2.15 -1.91 -10.56
N PRO A 134 2.09 -3.25 -10.60
CA PRO A 134 2.90 -4.03 -11.52
C PRO A 134 2.43 -3.86 -12.97
N ALA A 135 3.37 -3.70 -13.90
CA ALA A 135 3.06 -3.65 -15.33
C ALA A 135 2.53 -5.00 -15.85
N LYS A 136 1.81 -4.99 -16.98
CA LYS A 136 1.38 -6.21 -17.68
C LYS A 136 2.63 -7.00 -18.12
N GLY A 137 2.77 -8.23 -17.62
CA GLY A 137 3.95 -9.07 -17.86
C GLY A 137 5.07 -8.96 -16.81
N CYS A 138 4.94 -8.08 -15.81
CA CYS A 138 5.94 -7.89 -14.75
C CYS A 138 6.36 -9.20 -14.06
N ALA A 139 5.41 -10.11 -13.79
CA ALA A 139 5.70 -11.42 -13.21
C ALA A 139 6.67 -12.26 -14.07
N ALA A 140 6.51 -12.26 -15.41
CA ALA A 140 7.36 -13.04 -16.31
C ALA A 140 8.80 -12.49 -16.40
N LEU A 141 8.95 -11.16 -16.35
CA LEU A 141 10.25 -10.50 -16.36
C LEU A 141 10.99 -10.68 -15.02
N ILE A 142 10.28 -10.58 -13.90
CA ILE A 142 10.82 -10.91 -12.56
C ILE A 142 11.29 -12.37 -12.52
N ASP A 143 10.47 -13.28 -13.03
CA ASP A 143 10.79 -14.71 -13.15
C ASP A 143 12.04 -14.98 -14.00
N GLU A 144 12.22 -14.27 -15.11
CA GLU A 144 13.39 -14.40 -15.99
C GLU A 144 14.67 -13.88 -15.33
N GLU A 145 14.65 -12.65 -14.81
CA GLU A 145 15.80 -12.05 -14.14
C GLU A 145 16.19 -12.79 -12.85
N PHE A 146 15.21 -13.38 -12.16
CA PHE A 146 15.44 -14.23 -10.98
C PHE A 146 16.09 -15.56 -11.36
N ARG A 147 15.59 -16.27 -12.39
CA ARG A 147 16.23 -17.50 -12.90
C ARG A 147 17.62 -17.25 -13.45
N ALA A 148 17.86 -16.08 -14.05
CA ALA A 148 19.16 -15.68 -14.56
C ALA A 148 20.15 -15.22 -13.47
N GLY A 149 19.75 -15.20 -12.19
CA GLY A 149 20.58 -14.77 -11.06
C GLY A 149 20.92 -13.28 -11.05
N ARG A 150 20.25 -12.47 -11.88
CA ARG A 150 20.46 -11.02 -12.00
C ARG A 150 19.60 -10.23 -11.02
N LEU A 151 18.46 -10.79 -10.61
CA LEU A 151 17.59 -10.23 -9.58
C LEU A 151 17.83 -10.92 -8.22
N ALA A 152 18.44 -10.21 -7.28
CA ALA A 152 18.58 -10.67 -5.90
C ALA A 152 17.29 -10.43 -5.09
N VAL A 153 16.91 -11.38 -4.23
CA VAL A 153 15.90 -11.14 -3.20
C VAL A 153 16.44 -10.09 -2.22
N PRO A 154 15.65 -9.08 -1.78
CA PRO A 154 16.08 -8.15 -0.76
C PRO A 154 16.62 -8.88 0.49
N ALA A 155 17.77 -8.45 1.01
CA ALA A 155 18.42 -9.10 2.14
C ALA A 155 17.54 -9.15 3.43
N SER A 156 16.54 -8.27 3.54
CA SER A 156 15.53 -8.27 4.60
C SER A 156 14.49 -9.40 4.52
N VAL A 157 14.43 -10.14 3.41
CA VAL A 157 13.60 -11.34 3.24
C VAL A 157 14.44 -12.62 3.45
N LEU A 158 15.73 -12.55 3.13
CA LEU A 158 16.70 -13.61 3.41
C LEU A 158 16.93 -13.72 4.94
N PRO A 159 17.27 -14.90 5.47
CA PRO A 159 17.67 -15.03 6.86
C PRO A 159 18.96 -14.23 7.12
N THR A 160 18.87 -13.17 7.93
CA THR A 160 20.03 -12.52 8.53
C THR A 160 20.53 -13.37 9.70
N ASP A 161 21.21 -14.47 9.35
CA ASP A 161 22.43 -14.96 9.98
C ASP A 161 22.80 -16.31 9.35
N PRO A 162 24.10 -16.66 9.24
CA PRO A 162 24.47 -18.02 8.88
C PRO A 162 23.96 -18.97 9.94
N VAL A 163 23.21 -20.00 9.52
CA VAL A 163 22.96 -21.17 10.39
C VAL A 163 24.36 -21.68 10.78
N PRO A 164 24.75 -21.66 12.07
CA PRO A 164 26.02 -22.26 12.48
C PRO A 164 26.00 -23.70 11.99
N ALA A 165 27.10 -24.14 11.39
CA ALA A 165 27.21 -25.49 10.88
C ALA A 165 26.78 -26.45 12.00
N VAL A 166 25.73 -27.24 11.75
CA VAL A 166 25.32 -28.26 12.70
C VAL A 166 26.48 -29.25 12.71
N ASP A 167 27.27 -29.21 13.79
CA ASP A 167 28.36 -30.16 14.00
C ASP A 167 27.79 -31.56 13.80
N ALA A 168 28.43 -32.32 12.90
CA ALA A 168 27.94 -33.63 12.51
C ALA A 168 27.81 -34.50 13.76
N GLU A 169 26.60 -35.02 13.98
CA GLU A 169 26.27 -35.92 15.07
C GLU A 169 27.34 -37.03 15.13
N PRO A 170 28.10 -37.16 16.25
CA PRO A 170 29.19 -38.12 16.31
C PRO A 170 28.61 -39.52 16.20
N ALA A 171 29.11 -40.28 15.22
CA ALA A 171 28.61 -41.61 14.90
C ALA A 171 28.59 -42.52 16.14
N ASP A 172 27.45 -43.16 16.39
CA ASP A 172 27.19 -44.05 17.53
C ASP A 172 28.24 -45.19 17.60
N PRO A 173 29.11 -45.21 18.62
CA PRO A 173 30.21 -46.17 18.70
C PRO A 173 29.78 -47.44 19.43
N ASN A 174 28.85 -48.21 18.87
CA ASN A 174 28.51 -49.53 19.38
C ASN A 174 28.28 -50.55 18.25
N PRO A 175 29.23 -51.48 17.99
CA PRO A 175 28.96 -52.66 17.19
C PRO A 175 28.06 -53.64 17.96
N PRO A 176 27.19 -54.42 17.29
CA PRO A 176 26.40 -55.44 17.95
C PRO A 176 27.32 -56.56 18.48
N THR A 177 27.27 -56.82 19.78
CA THR A 177 27.83 -58.04 20.38
C THR A 177 27.03 -59.25 19.90
N ALA A 178 27.75 -60.33 19.58
CA ALA A 178 27.21 -61.59 19.07
C ALA A 178 26.40 -62.41 20.10
#